data_AF-A0A9D5MZS1-F1
#
_entry.id   AF-A0A9D5MZS1-F1
#
_cell.length_a   1.000
_cell.length_b   1.000
_cell.length_c   1.000
_cell.angle_alpha   90.00
_cell.angle_beta   90.00
_cell.angle_gamma   90.00
#
_symmetry.space_group_name_H-M   'P 1'
#
loop_
_entity.id
_entity.type
_entity.pdbx_description
1 polymer ?
#
loop_
_entity_poly.entity_id
_entity_poly.type
_entity_poly.pdbx_seq_one_letter_code
_entity_poly.pdbx_strand_id
1 'polypeptide(L)'
;MLARIILILYLIFINFMGIATMASDKIRAMEHRFRIPEAVLFTVAIIGGSIGSIVGMFLFHHKIRMAKFRFGLPLILVLQIGFIVLLRSVMVSIVFL
;
A
#
# COMPACT_ATOMS: atom_id res chain seq x y z
N MET A 1 -9.42 -20.58 10.70
CA MET A 1 -8.29 -21.02 9.88
C MET A 1 -8.40 -20.49 8.45
N LEU A 2 -9.48 -20.82 7.72
CA LEU A 2 -9.72 -20.36 6.34
C LEU A 2 -9.65 -18.83 6.15
N ALA A 3 -10.34 -18.05 7.00
CA ALA A 3 -10.33 -16.59 6.91
C ALA A 3 -8.93 -15.95 7.02
N ARG A 4 -8.05 -16.54 7.84
CA ARG A 4 -6.66 -16.06 7.98
C ARG A 4 -5.85 -16.31 6.70
N ILE A 5 -6.06 -17.47 6.06
CA ILE A 5 -5.40 -17.82 4.79
C ILE A 5 -5.86 -16.86 3.69
N ILE A 6 -7.17 -16.61 3.58
CA ILE A 6 -7.73 -15.66 2.61
C ILE A 6 -7.14 -14.26 2.81
N LEU A 7 -7.05 -13.79 4.06
CA LEU A 7 -6.46 -12.49 4.39
C LEU A 7 -4.99 -12.42 3.97
N ILE A 8 -4.18 -13.44 4.25
CA ILE A 8 -2.76 -13.49 3.86
C ILE A 8 -2.62 -13.45 2.33
N LEU A 9 -3.40 -14.26 1.61
CA LEU A 9 -3.38 -14.27 0.14
C LEU A 9 -3.80 -12.92 -0.45
N TYR A 10 -4.84 -12.30 0.11
CA TYR A 10 -5.26 -10.96 -0.26
C TYR A 10 -4.14 -9.93 -0.06
N LEU A 11 -3.47 -9.97 1.10
CA LEU A 11 -2.36 -9.05 1.41
C LEU A 11 -1.17 -9.26 0.45
N ILE A 12 -0.82 -10.51 0.14
CA ILE A 12 0.25 -10.79 -0.84
C ILE A 12 -0.13 -10.24 -2.20
N PHE A 13 -1.35 -10.52 -2.66
CA PHE A 13 -1.83 -10.07 -3.96
C PHE A 13 -1.85 -8.54 -4.08
N ILE A 14 -2.39 -7.84 -3.09
CA ILE A 14 -2.52 -6.39 -3.15
C ILE A 14 -1.16 -5.67 -3.05
N ASN A 15 -0.20 -6.24 -2.32
CA ASN A 15 1.16 -5.71 -2.28
C ASN A 15 1.90 -5.96 -3.59
N PHE A 16 1.69 -7.12 -4.23
CA PHE A 16 2.19 -7.37 -5.58
C PHE A 16 1.64 -6.34 -6.59
N MET A 17 0.34 -6.05 -6.53
CA MET A 17 -0.29 -4.99 -7.33
C MET A 17 0.32 -3.60 -7.02
N GLY A 18 0.63 -3.32 -5.75
CA GLY A 18 1.33 -2.09 -5.33
C GLY A 18 2.71 -1.93 -6.00
N ILE A 19 3.49 -3.01 -6.09
CA ILE A 19 4.78 -3.02 -6.79
C ILE A 19 4.55 -2.88 -8.31
N ALA A 20 3.62 -3.66 -8.88
CA ALA A 20 3.38 -3.71 -10.32
C ALA A 20 2.88 -2.37 -10.88
N THR A 21 2.04 -1.65 -10.14
CA THR A 21 1.54 -0.33 -10.52
C THR A 21 2.66 0.72 -10.51
N MET A 22 3.57 0.68 -9.53
CA MET A 22 4.77 1.52 -9.53
C MET A 22 5.73 1.20 -10.69
N ALA A 23 5.93 -0.08 -10.99
CA ALA A 23 6.72 -0.51 -12.15
C ALA A 23 6.11 0.04 -13.45
N SER A 24 4.80 -0.13 -13.61
CA SER A 24 4.05 0.31 -14.79
C SER A 24 4.10 1.82 -14.98
N ASP A 25 3.98 2.60 -13.90
CA ASP A 25 4.10 4.06 -13.97
C ASP A 25 5.51 4.49 -14.41
N LYS A 26 6.56 3.81 -13.94
CA LYS A 26 7.94 4.06 -14.39
C LYS A 26 8.11 3.73 -15.87
N ILE A 27 7.63 2.57 -16.34
CA ILE A 27 7.72 2.17 -17.75
C ILE A 27 7.01 3.20 -18.64
N ARG A 28 5.79 3.60 -18.28
CA ARG A 28 5.04 4.62 -19.02
C ARG A 28 5.75 5.98 -19.04
N ALA A 29 6.42 6.34 -17.94
CA ALA A 29 7.22 7.56 -17.88
C ALA A 29 8.45 7.52 -18.81
N MET A 30 9.08 6.35 -18.98
CA MET A 30 10.20 6.16 -19.92
C MET A 30 9.74 6.12 -21.38
N GLU A 31 8.59 5.48 -21.66
CA GLU A 31 8.01 5.38 -22.99
C GLU A 31 7.22 6.63 -23.44
N HIS A 32 7.25 7.72 -22.66
CA HIS A 32 6.50 8.96 -22.94
C HIS A 32 4.99 8.74 -23.14
N ARG A 33 4.44 7.67 -22.53
CA ARG A 33 3.00 7.38 -22.55
C ARG A 33 2.29 8.13 -21.42
N PHE A 34 0.97 8.13 -21.47
CA PHE A 34 0.13 8.67 -20.39
C PHE A 34 0.47 8.02 -19.04
N ARG A 35 0.92 8.86 -18.09
CA ARG A 35 1.27 8.43 -16.73
C ARG A 35 0.04 7.98 -15.97
N ILE A 36 0.24 7.07 -15.01
CA ILE A 36 -0.84 6.61 -14.15
C ILE A 36 -1.22 7.76 -13.22
N PRO A 37 -2.51 8.10 -13.08
CA PRO A 37 -2.93 9.14 -12.14
C PRO A 37 -2.45 8.81 -10.73
N GLU A 38 -1.90 9.81 -10.02
CA GLU A 38 -1.37 9.61 -8.66
C GLU A 38 -2.44 9.04 -7.72
N ALA A 39 -3.71 9.41 -7.94
CA ALA A 39 -4.84 8.88 -7.22
C ALA A 39 -4.91 7.34 -7.27
N VAL A 40 -4.64 6.71 -8.42
CA VAL A 40 -4.66 5.24 -8.54
C VAL A 40 -3.56 4.60 -7.71
N LEU A 41 -2.35 5.17 -7.74
CA LEU A 41 -1.21 4.69 -6.94
C LEU A 41 -1.51 4.79 -5.44
N PHE A 42 -2.14 5.88 -4.99
CA PHE A 42 -2.56 6.04 -3.60
C PHE A 42 -3.74 5.15 -3.22
N THR A 43 -4.71 4.93 -4.12
CA THR A 43 -5.82 4.01 -3.87
C THR A 43 -5.33 2.60 -3.61
N VAL A 44 -4.37 2.11 -4.40
CA VAL A 44 -3.75 0.78 -4.18
C VAL A 44 -3.05 0.71 -2.82
N ALA A 45 -2.37 1.78 -2.40
CA ALA A 45 -1.78 1.85 -1.08
C ALA A 45 -2.83 1.80 0.04
N ILE A 46 -3.92 2.58 -0.09
CA ILE A 46 -5.00 2.69 0.91
C ILE A 46 -5.73 1.36 1.12
N ILE A 47 -6.01 0.60 0.06
CA ILE A 47 -6.71 -0.69 0.16
C ILE A 47 -5.85 -1.82 0.72
N GLY A 48 -4.56 -1.59 0.96
CA GLY A 48 -3.67 -2.55 1.65
C GLY A 48 -2.35 -2.83 0.92
N GLY A 49 -2.13 -2.23 -0.24
CA GLY A 49 -0.88 -2.38 -1.01
C GLY A 49 0.23 -1.40 -0.61
N SER A 50 0.10 -0.70 0.53
CA SER A 50 1.00 0.39 0.93
C SER A 50 2.46 -0.06 1.04
N ILE A 51 2.71 -1.24 1.63
CA ILE A 51 4.06 -1.82 1.74
C ILE A 51 4.63 -2.08 0.34
N GLY A 52 3.86 -2.72 -0.53
CA GLY A 52 4.24 -3.01 -1.90
C GLY A 52 4.50 -1.75 -2.73
N SER A 53 3.67 -0.72 -2.58
CA SER A 53 3.88 0.56 -3.24
C SER A 53 5.14 1.28 -2.74
N ILE A 54 5.44 1.23 -1.44
CA ILE A 54 6.69 1.77 -0.89
C ILE A 54 7.90 0.98 -1.42
N VAL A 55 7.84 -0.35 -1.38
CA VAL A 55 8.88 -1.22 -1.92
C VAL A 55 9.11 -0.94 -3.40
N GLY A 56 8.05 -0.86 -4.21
CA GLY A 56 8.12 -0.49 -5.62
C GLY A 56 8.72 0.90 -5.84
N MET A 57 8.35 1.89 -5.03
CA MET A 57 8.93 3.25 -5.08
C MET A 57 10.45 3.22 -4.93
N PHE A 58 10.98 2.45 -3.97
CA PHE A 58 12.40 2.32 -3.73
C PHE A 58 13.11 1.44 -4.78
N LEU A 59 12.56 0.28 -5.13
CA LEU A 59 13.13 -0.62 -6.14
C LEU A 59 13.31 0.08 -7.49
N PHE A 60 12.27 0.79 -7.92
CA PHE A 60 12.28 1.46 -9.22
C PHE A 60 12.89 2.85 -9.17
N HIS A 61 13.28 3.35 -7.99
CA HIS A 61 13.76 4.71 -7.77
C HIS A 61 12.80 5.78 -8.32
N HIS A 62 11.52 5.45 -8.34
CA HIS A 62 10.49 6.26 -8.97
C HIS A 62 9.75 7.07 -7.91
N LYS A 63 9.60 8.38 -8.10
CA LYS A 63 8.87 9.29 -7.19
C LYS A 63 9.41 9.38 -5.74
N ILE A 64 10.64 8.94 -5.43
CA ILE A 64 11.29 9.06 -4.10
C ILE A 64 11.44 10.53 -3.63
N ARG A 65 11.64 11.46 -4.56
CA ARG A 65 11.80 12.90 -4.25
C ARG A 65 10.49 13.69 -4.22
N MET A 66 9.37 13.07 -4.60
CA MET A 66 8.08 13.73 -4.54
C MET A 66 7.55 13.68 -3.11
N ALA A 67 7.39 14.85 -2.48
CA ALA A 67 6.95 14.97 -1.09
C ALA A 67 5.65 14.20 -0.82
N LYS A 68 4.70 14.25 -1.76
CA LYS A 68 3.43 13.50 -1.67
C LYS A 68 3.66 12.00 -1.48
N PHE A 69 4.57 11.38 -2.24
CA PHE A 69 4.83 9.94 -2.15
C PHE A 69 5.73 9.62 -0.96
N ARG A 70 6.75 10.43 -0.72
CA ARG A 70 7.70 10.28 0.39
C ARG A 70 7.01 10.30 1.74
N PHE A 71 6.04 11.20 1.95
CA PHE A 71 5.32 11.31 3.22
C PHE A 71 3.97 10.59 3.19
N GLY A 72 3.25 10.65 2.06
CA GLY A 72 1.91 10.07 1.95
C GLY A 72 1.89 8.55 2.04
N LEU A 73 2.82 7.85 1.39
CA LEU A 73 2.84 6.38 1.46
C LEU A 73 3.17 5.86 2.87
N PRO A 74 4.22 6.36 3.57
CA PRO A 74 4.46 5.99 4.96
C PRO A 74 3.32 6.39 5.90
N LEU A 75 2.69 7.55 5.68
CA LEU A 75 1.54 7.97 6.48
C LEU A 75 0.37 6.99 6.36
N ILE A 76 0.05 6.54 5.14
CA ILE A 76 -0.99 5.53 4.92
C ILE A 76 -0.65 4.22 5.65
N LEU A 77 0.60 3.78 5.58
CA LEU A 77 1.04 2.58 6.29
C LEU A 77 0.89 2.72 7.81
N VAL A 78 1.30 3.85 8.38
CA VAL A 78 1.14 4.14 9.82
C VAL A 78 -0.34 4.15 10.23
N LEU A 79 -1.21 4.78 9.42
CA LEU A 79 -2.64 4.80 9.67
C LEU A 79 -3.25 3.38 9.63
N GLN A 80 -2.83 2.54 8.67
CA GLN A 80 -3.28 1.15 8.59
C GLN A 80 -2.85 0.33 9.81
N ILE A 81 -1.59 0.47 10.25
CA ILE A 81 -1.10 -0.21 11.45
C ILE A 81 -1.86 0.28 12.69
N GLY A 82 -2.03 1.59 12.85
CA GLY A 82 -2.78 2.19 13.96
C GLY A 82 -4.23 1.70 14.00
N PHE A 83 -4.88 1.60 12.85
CA PHE A 83 -6.24 1.07 12.73
C PHE A 83 -6.32 -0.40 13.15
N ILE A 84 -5.36 -1.25 12.74
CA ILE A 84 -5.29 -2.66 13.15
C ILE A 84 -5.08 -2.78 14.67
N VAL A 85 -4.20 -1.96 15.25
CA VAL A 85 -3.94 -1.95 16.69
C VAL A 85 -5.16 -1.53 17.49
N LEU A 86 -5.86 -0.48 17.03
CA LEU A 86 -7.12 -0.01 17.64
C LEU A 86 -8.21 -1.07 17.57
N LEU A 87 -8.41 -1.71 16.41
CA LEU A 87 -9.39 -2.79 16.29
C LEU A 87 -9.06 -3.95 17.23
N ARG A 88 -7.78 -4.29 17.38
CA ARG A 88 -7.33 -5.33 18.31
C ARG A 88 -7.63 -4.93 19.77
N SER A 89 -7.37 -3.69 20.18
CA SER A 89 -7.63 -3.26 21.56
C SER A 89 -9.11 -3.21 21.90
N VAL A 90 -9.96 -2.78 20.95
CA VAL A 90 -11.42 -2.79 21.11
C VAL A 90 -11.96 -4.22 21.23
N MET A 91 -11.53 -5.13 20.33
CA MET A 91 -11.93 -6.54 20.39
C MET A 91 -11.51 -7.20 21.70
N VAL A 92 -10.29 -6.93 22.17
CA VAL A 92 -9.81 -7.41 23.48
C VAL A 92 -10.73 -6.89 24.59
N SER A 93 -10.99 -5.59 24.64
CA SER A 93 -11.79 -4.97 25.71
C SER A 93 -13.22 -5.52 25.77
N ILE A 94 -13.85 -5.79 24.63
CA ILE A 94 -15.20 -6.39 24.56
C ILE A 94 -15.21 -7.84 25.07
N VAL A 95 -14.16 -8.61 24.84
CA VAL A 95 -14.08 -10.02 25.26
C VAL A 95 -13.84 -10.17 26.76
N PHE A 96 -13.26 -9.16 27.41
CA PHE A 96 -12.99 -9.14 28.85
C PHE A 96 -14.09 -8.43 29.67
N LEU A 97 -15.18 -7.99 29.04
CA LEU A 97 -16.37 -7.41 29.66
C LEU A 97 -17.51 -8.44 29.67
#